data_AF-A0A936SL35-F1
#
_entry.id   AF-A0A936SL35-F1
#
_cell.length_a   1.000
_cell.length_b   1.000
_cell.length_c   1.000
_cell.angle_alpha   90.00
_cell.angle_beta   90.00
_cell.angle_gamma   90.00
#
_symmetry.space_group_name_H-M   'P 1'
#
loop_
_entity.id
_entity.type
_entity.pdbx_description
1 polymer ?
#
loop_
_entity_poly.entity_id
_entity_poly.type
_entity_poly.pdbx_seq_one_letter_code
_entity_poly.pdbx_strand_id
1 'polypeptide(L)'
;MSGRGFLGTNASVLADISLVLGITVAVLLTIGMLLAVMKRYNAHRWVQTTAVSLNVVQVLAIMVASFFKSAAPGIPQKLGETYYQAALIHAALGSITLIFGTFVMLRGNKLVPQALRFKNYKLFMRSAYGLYIAVTLLGIWVYSVWYAGAAPAVAAGGQAQPVAQGQNQLTVPMANFVFNPQEVVIAVGTTVTWVNQDGAPHTATADDGTLFKSDLLSKGQSFSHTFDKVGEFRYFCELHGSAGGVDMAGTIKVVPAGQAPQLAAAAPQIAAATPQPTPNPLPAKYFGQPSGTAAFRDDKGRSDQVAVNLRVDTPPPSGQALFAFLTTLDGSATQPLGELTIDGGGGATGTFNAPDGSNLAARFNRFVISQEPAGSRPATPSGPPLFEGVLPGQAAQFLTQLLANGPGLPAQQGYVAGMRLQTDELLRHASFLTDAQAAGDLAGVKRHAEHVYNLIAGSLDAKFGDLNGDGRSQNPGDGFGLLQNGSQAGYLRATGEAATAAKGAPDASDSVKAHSEHVLICTENMQEWAIEARDLALKLAQATDLAAVQEAPARLAQLSQWIQRGNDANGDGEIAPVPGEGGGLVAYEHAQFMAGFGLFPFKAAGAPDAPLVLAIFPVAPASAGHGHQH
;
A
#
# COMPACT_ATOMS: atom_id res chain seq x y z
N MET A 1 -16.09 -1.98 6.95
CA MET A 1 -16.98 -1.36 7.96
C MET A 1 -16.12 -0.52 8.88
N SER A 2 -16.03 0.79 8.63
CA SER A 2 -15.01 1.69 9.21
C SER A 2 -15.65 2.62 10.25
N GLY A 3 -16.17 2.06 11.33
CA GLY A 3 -16.81 2.79 12.42
C GLY A 3 -16.10 2.58 13.76
N ARG A 4 -16.22 3.58 14.65
CA ARG A 4 -15.92 3.45 16.08
C ARG A 4 -16.82 2.36 16.69
N GLY A 5 -16.29 1.59 17.64
CA GLY A 5 -17.03 0.55 18.34
C GLY A 5 -18.30 1.06 19.02
N PHE A 6 -19.29 0.18 19.17
CA PHE A 6 -20.59 0.46 19.79
C PHE A 6 -20.57 0.48 21.33
N LEU A 7 -19.47 0.08 21.97
CA LEU A 7 -19.30 0.06 23.43
C LEU A 7 -18.80 1.40 24.01
N GLY A 8 -18.70 2.46 23.19
CA GLY A 8 -18.38 3.81 23.65
C GLY A 8 -16.90 4.01 24.05
N THR A 9 -16.01 3.12 23.61
CA THR A 9 -14.56 3.22 23.82
C THR A 9 -13.84 3.72 22.56
N ASN A 10 -12.50 3.72 22.54
CA ASN A 10 -11.72 3.97 21.32
C ASN A 10 -11.53 2.70 20.47
N ALA A 11 -12.16 1.59 20.84
CA ALA A 11 -12.04 0.32 20.13
C ALA A 11 -12.76 0.35 18.76
N SER A 12 -12.33 -0.53 17.86
CA SER A 12 -13.02 -0.77 16.58
C SER A 12 -14.26 -1.65 16.79
N VAL A 13 -15.19 -1.64 15.83
CA VAL A 13 -16.36 -2.54 15.84
C VAL A 13 -15.96 -4.01 16.02
N LEU A 14 -14.84 -4.45 15.43
CA LEU A 14 -14.36 -5.83 15.56
C LEU A 14 -13.85 -6.16 16.97
N ALA A 15 -13.22 -5.20 17.65
CA ALA A 15 -12.77 -5.37 19.02
C ALA A 15 -13.97 -5.52 19.99
N ASP A 16 -15.03 -4.73 19.78
CA ASP A 16 -16.27 -4.83 20.54
C ASP A 16 -16.98 -6.17 20.31
N ILE A 17 -17.06 -6.59 19.04
CA ILE A 17 -17.61 -7.89 18.66
C ILE A 17 -16.82 -9.01 19.34
N SER A 18 -15.48 -8.95 19.34
CA SER A 18 -14.62 -9.94 20.00
C SER A 18 -14.88 -10.02 21.50
N LEU A 19 -15.01 -8.88 22.19
CA LEU A 19 -15.31 -8.84 23.62
C LEU A 19 -16.66 -9.49 23.93
N VAL A 20 -17.70 -9.11 23.18
CA VAL A 20 -19.07 -9.62 23.36
C VAL A 20 -19.14 -11.12 23.07
N LEU A 21 -18.47 -11.61 22.02
CA LEU A 21 -18.38 -13.03 21.72
C LEU A 21 -17.65 -13.80 22.83
N GLY A 22 -16.56 -13.25 23.36
CA GLY A 22 -15.82 -13.86 24.47
C GLY A 22 -16.68 -14.01 25.74
N ILE A 23 -17.46 -13.00 26.09
CA ILE A 23 -18.41 -13.05 27.20
C ILE A 23 -19.53 -14.06 26.92
N THR A 24 -20.05 -14.09 25.68
CA THR A 24 -21.10 -15.04 25.27
C THR A 24 -20.63 -16.48 25.39
N VAL A 25 -19.40 -16.79 24.98
CA VAL A 25 -18.78 -18.11 25.16
C VAL A 25 -18.73 -18.48 26.65
N ALA A 26 -18.28 -17.58 27.52
CA ALA A 26 -18.20 -17.84 28.96
C ALA A 26 -19.58 -18.14 29.58
N VAL A 27 -20.63 -17.43 29.13
CA VAL A 27 -22.01 -17.70 29.54
C VAL A 27 -22.47 -19.09 29.07
N LEU A 28 -22.24 -19.45 27.81
CA LEU A 28 -22.60 -20.77 27.28
C LEU A 28 -21.86 -21.90 28.01
N LEU A 29 -20.58 -21.71 28.33
CA LEU A 29 -19.80 -22.68 29.10
C LEU A 29 -20.38 -22.87 30.51
N THR A 30 -20.83 -21.80 31.15
CA THR A 30 -21.50 -21.83 32.45
C THR A 30 -22.85 -22.56 32.38
N ILE A 31 -23.67 -22.28 31.35
CA ILE A 31 -24.93 -23.00 31.11
C ILE A 31 -24.67 -24.50 30.93
N GLY A 32 -23.68 -24.87 30.13
CA GLY A 32 -23.34 -26.28 29.96
C GLY A 32 -22.86 -26.92 31.25
N MET A 33 -22.07 -26.24 32.10
CA MET A 33 -21.70 -26.74 33.42
C MET A 33 -22.94 -27.04 34.28
N LEU A 34 -23.92 -26.13 34.32
CA LEU A 34 -25.18 -26.33 35.03
C LEU A 34 -25.97 -27.54 34.49
N LEU A 35 -26.05 -27.68 33.16
CA LEU A 35 -26.71 -28.83 32.53
C LEU A 35 -26.05 -30.17 32.91
N ALA A 36 -24.72 -30.21 33.06
CA ALA A 36 -24.02 -31.41 33.53
C ALA A 36 -24.33 -31.72 35.00
N VAL A 37 -24.43 -30.70 35.87
CA VAL A 37 -24.85 -30.86 37.27
C VAL A 37 -26.28 -31.39 37.36
N MET A 38 -27.16 -30.92 36.48
CA MET A 38 -28.54 -31.41 36.32
C MET A 38 -28.64 -32.79 35.64
N LYS A 39 -27.51 -33.45 35.36
CA LYS A 39 -27.42 -34.76 34.67
C LYS A 39 -28.01 -34.76 33.24
N ARG A 40 -28.16 -33.59 32.59
CA ARG A 40 -28.63 -33.45 31.20
C ARG A 40 -27.46 -33.52 30.22
N TYR A 41 -26.81 -34.68 30.14
CA TYR A 41 -25.53 -34.85 29.43
C TYR A 41 -25.59 -34.63 27.91
N ASN A 42 -26.70 -34.96 27.26
CA ASN A 42 -26.86 -34.71 25.82
C ASN A 42 -26.94 -33.21 25.52
N ALA A 43 -27.71 -32.45 26.30
CA ALA A 43 -27.81 -31.00 26.15
C ALA A 43 -26.48 -30.31 26.50
N HIS A 44 -25.83 -30.73 27.59
CA HIS A 44 -24.48 -30.30 27.95
C HIS A 44 -23.49 -30.49 26.79
N ARG A 45 -23.46 -31.68 26.17
CA ARG A 45 -22.54 -31.98 25.06
C ARG A 45 -22.71 -30.99 23.91
N TRP A 46 -23.94 -30.73 23.48
CA TRP A 46 -24.20 -29.80 22.37
C TRP A 46 -23.84 -28.36 22.73
N VAL A 47 -24.28 -27.87 23.90
CA VAL A 47 -23.97 -26.50 24.34
C VAL A 47 -22.45 -26.27 24.46
N GLN A 48 -21.71 -27.23 25.04
CA GLN A 48 -20.26 -27.14 25.15
C GLN A 48 -19.56 -27.23 23.80
N THR A 49 -20.05 -28.08 22.90
CA THR A 49 -19.53 -28.19 21.53
C THR A 49 -19.69 -26.86 20.80
N THR A 50 -20.87 -26.25 20.85
CA THR A 50 -21.11 -24.94 20.24
C THR A 50 -20.24 -23.85 20.86
N ALA A 51 -20.14 -23.79 22.19
CA ALA A 51 -19.35 -22.76 22.87
C ALA A 51 -17.85 -22.85 22.52
N VAL A 52 -17.27 -24.05 22.57
CA VAL A 52 -15.85 -24.25 22.25
C VAL A 52 -15.59 -24.04 20.75
N SER A 53 -16.46 -24.51 19.86
CA SER A 53 -16.32 -24.26 18.42
C SER A 53 -16.42 -22.77 18.07
N LEU A 54 -17.37 -22.04 18.66
CA LEU A 54 -17.49 -20.60 18.50
C LEU A 54 -16.23 -19.89 19.00
N ASN A 55 -15.69 -20.32 20.14
CA ASN A 55 -14.45 -19.79 20.68
C ASN A 55 -13.23 -20.06 19.78
N VAL A 56 -13.10 -21.27 19.23
CA VAL A 56 -12.03 -21.60 18.28
C VAL A 56 -12.08 -20.69 17.06
N VAL A 57 -13.26 -20.51 16.47
CA VAL A 57 -13.44 -19.61 15.33
C VAL A 57 -13.11 -18.18 15.71
N GLN A 58 -13.61 -17.68 16.84
CA GLN A 58 -13.31 -16.33 17.32
C GLN A 58 -11.81 -16.12 17.56
N VAL A 59 -11.14 -17.06 18.23
CA VAL A 59 -9.72 -16.91 18.55
C VAL A 59 -8.89 -16.92 17.27
N LEU A 60 -9.14 -17.87 16.36
CA LEU A 60 -8.38 -17.97 15.12
C LEU A 60 -8.67 -16.81 14.15
N ALA A 61 -9.93 -16.43 13.97
CA ALA A 61 -10.33 -15.44 12.98
C ALA A 61 -10.16 -13.99 13.46
N ILE A 62 -10.18 -13.73 14.77
CA ILE A 62 -10.20 -12.36 15.31
C ILE A 62 -9.02 -12.13 16.26
N MET A 63 -8.84 -12.97 17.28
CA MET A 63 -7.89 -12.67 18.36
C MET A 63 -6.43 -12.93 17.98
N VAL A 64 -6.15 -13.96 17.19
CA VAL A 64 -4.79 -14.28 16.69
C VAL A 64 -4.30 -13.16 15.77
N ALA A 65 -5.08 -12.80 14.74
CA ALA A 65 -4.76 -11.69 13.85
C ALA A 65 -4.59 -10.38 14.63
N SER A 66 -5.47 -10.07 15.58
CA SER A 66 -5.33 -8.88 16.43
C SER A 66 -4.08 -8.89 17.31
N PHE A 67 -3.68 -10.04 17.85
CA PHE A 67 -2.46 -10.15 18.66
C PHE A 67 -1.20 -9.91 17.81
N PHE A 68 -1.11 -10.54 16.63
CA PHE A 68 0.04 -10.37 15.74
C PHE A 68 0.09 -8.99 15.07
N LYS A 69 -1.07 -8.36 14.85
CA LYS A 69 -1.16 -7.01 14.31
C LYS A 69 -0.83 -5.91 15.33
N SER A 70 -1.17 -6.11 16.61
CA SER A 70 -1.18 -4.99 17.57
C SER A 70 -0.32 -5.19 18.82
N ALA A 71 -0.06 -6.43 19.25
CA ALA A 71 0.72 -6.73 20.46
C ALA A 71 2.10 -7.32 20.17
N ALA A 72 2.17 -8.30 19.27
CA ALA A 72 3.40 -9.06 18.98
C ALA A 72 4.56 -8.20 18.43
N PRO A 73 4.34 -7.18 17.55
CA PRO A 73 5.44 -6.40 16.97
C PRO A 73 6.23 -5.56 17.99
N GLY A 74 5.66 -5.31 19.18
CA GLY A 74 6.34 -4.61 20.26
C GLY A 74 7.05 -5.53 21.27
N ILE A 75 7.02 -6.86 21.09
CA ILE A 75 7.64 -7.84 22.00
C ILE A 75 8.88 -8.44 21.31
N PRO A 76 10.07 -8.45 21.96
CA PRO A 76 10.33 -8.16 23.37
C PRO A 76 10.61 -6.68 23.73
N GLN A 77 10.72 -5.77 22.77
CA GLN A 77 11.30 -4.44 22.93
C GLN A 77 10.51 -3.52 23.91
N LYS A 78 9.20 -3.74 24.07
CA LYS A 78 8.29 -2.96 24.92
C LYS A 78 7.74 -3.77 26.10
N LEU A 79 8.40 -4.87 26.49
CA LEU A 79 8.00 -5.71 27.64
C LEU A 79 7.96 -4.97 28.99
N GLY A 80 8.60 -3.79 29.10
CA GLY A 80 8.51 -2.94 30.29
C GLY A 80 7.18 -2.22 30.47
N GLU A 81 6.34 -2.16 29.43
CA GLU A 81 5.05 -1.47 29.47
C GLU A 81 3.93 -2.43 29.90
N THR A 82 3.11 -2.02 30.89
CA THR A 82 2.01 -2.81 31.49
C THR A 82 1.05 -3.40 30.44
N TYR A 83 0.85 -2.68 29.34
CA TYR A 83 0.00 -3.07 28.22
C TYR A 83 0.52 -4.31 27.46
N TYR A 84 1.82 -4.36 27.12
CA TYR A 84 2.38 -5.46 26.33
C TYR A 84 2.48 -6.73 27.19
N GLN A 85 2.72 -6.57 28.49
CA GLN A 85 2.68 -7.67 29.47
C GLN A 85 1.28 -8.29 29.56
N ALA A 86 0.24 -7.47 29.68
CA ALA A 86 -1.14 -7.95 29.78
C ALA A 86 -1.57 -8.77 28.56
N ALA A 87 -1.28 -8.28 27.35
CA ALA A 87 -1.59 -9.00 26.12
C ALA A 87 -0.78 -10.29 25.95
N LEU A 88 0.51 -10.30 26.33
CA LEU A 88 1.34 -11.50 26.26
C LEU A 88 0.85 -12.60 27.21
N ILE A 89 0.53 -12.24 28.46
CA ILE A 89 -0.02 -13.19 29.44
C ILE A 89 -1.36 -13.74 28.95
N HIS A 90 -2.20 -12.88 28.36
CA HIS A 90 -3.48 -13.30 27.80
C HIS A 90 -3.34 -14.26 26.62
N ALA A 91 -2.45 -13.96 25.68
CA ALA A 91 -2.20 -14.83 24.53
C ALA A 91 -1.63 -16.20 24.93
N ALA A 92 -0.71 -16.23 25.89
CA ALA A 92 -0.11 -17.47 26.39
C ALA A 92 -1.15 -18.36 27.10
N LEU A 93 -1.87 -17.81 28.08
CA LEU A 93 -2.91 -18.56 28.80
C LEU A 93 -4.08 -18.93 27.88
N GLY A 94 -4.44 -18.05 26.94
CA GLY A 94 -5.47 -18.29 25.94
C GLY A 94 -5.12 -19.45 25.01
N SER A 95 -3.87 -19.55 24.54
CA SER A 95 -3.42 -20.64 23.68
C SER A 95 -3.49 -22.00 24.38
N ILE A 96 -3.01 -22.05 25.64
CA ILE A 96 -3.10 -23.27 26.47
C ILE A 96 -4.57 -23.67 26.65
N THR A 97 -5.43 -22.70 26.97
CA THR A 97 -6.86 -22.91 27.21
C THR A 97 -7.58 -23.39 25.95
N LEU A 98 -7.26 -22.82 24.79
CA LEU A 98 -7.86 -23.18 23.51
C LEU A 98 -7.53 -24.63 23.11
N ILE A 99 -6.26 -25.01 23.20
CA ILE A 99 -5.80 -26.36 22.86
C ILE A 99 -6.42 -27.37 23.82
N PHE A 100 -6.35 -27.10 25.13
CA PHE A 100 -6.89 -27.99 26.15
C PHE A 100 -8.42 -28.12 26.07
N GLY A 101 -9.13 -27.01 25.92
CA GLY A 101 -10.58 -26.96 25.77
C GLY A 101 -11.07 -27.70 24.53
N THR A 102 -10.39 -27.51 23.39
CA THR A 102 -10.69 -28.23 22.14
C THR A 102 -10.46 -29.73 22.29
N PHE A 103 -9.36 -30.14 22.91
CA PHE A 103 -9.10 -31.56 23.19
C PHE A 103 -10.20 -32.19 24.06
N VAL A 104 -10.65 -31.49 25.11
CA VAL A 104 -11.76 -31.94 25.97
C VAL A 104 -13.07 -32.02 25.20
N MET A 105 -13.38 -31.05 24.33
CA MET A 105 -14.56 -31.03 23.47
C MET A 105 -14.55 -32.19 22.45
N LEU A 106 -13.43 -32.44 21.79
CA LEU A 106 -13.25 -33.59 20.88
C LEU A 106 -13.41 -34.91 21.63
N ARG A 107 -12.92 -35.00 22.88
CA ARG A 107 -13.06 -36.20 23.72
C ARG A 107 -14.53 -36.45 24.07
N GLY A 108 -15.30 -35.40 24.38
CA GLY A 108 -16.74 -35.46 24.62
C GLY A 108 -17.54 -35.90 23.39
N ASN A 109 -17.01 -35.61 22.19
CA ASN A 109 -17.59 -36.02 20.91
C ASN A 109 -17.08 -37.36 20.36
N LYS A 110 -16.25 -38.09 21.13
CA LYS A 110 -15.65 -39.38 20.74
C LYS A 110 -14.73 -39.29 19.51
N LEU A 111 -14.20 -38.10 19.20
CA LEU A 111 -13.31 -37.86 18.06
C LEU A 111 -11.81 -38.07 18.40
N VAL A 112 -11.47 -38.26 19.67
CA VAL A 112 -10.09 -38.47 20.12
C VAL A 112 -9.64 -39.93 19.93
N PRO A 113 -8.46 -40.18 19.31
CA PRO A 113 -7.87 -41.51 19.16
C PRO A 113 -7.68 -42.24 20.49
N GLN A 114 -7.76 -43.57 20.48
CA GLN A 114 -7.77 -44.37 21.72
C GLN A 114 -6.55 -44.13 22.62
N ALA A 115 -5.37 -43.93 22.06
CA ALA A 115 -4.12 -43.70 22.79
C ALA A 115 -4.14 -42.42 23.66
N LEU A 116 -4.94 -41.41 23.29
CA LEU A 116 -4.96 -40.11 23.96
C LEU A 116 -6.18 -39.93 24.88
N ARG A 117 -7.00 -40.97 25.10
CA ARG A 117 -8.24 -40.84 25.88
C ARG A 117 -7.96 -40.82 27.38
N PHE A 118 -8.43 -39.78 28.06
CA PHE A 118 -8.51 -39.78 29.53
C PHE A 118 -9.81 -40.43 30.04
N LYS A 119 -9.75 -40.94 31.28
CA LYS A 119 -10.86 -41.59 31.99
C LYS A 119 -11.54 -40.66 33.02
N ASN A 120 -10.82 -39.68 33.58
CA ASN A 120 -11.34 -38.80 34.62
C ASN A 120 -11.99 -37.53 34.05
N TYR A 121 -13.21 -37.67 33.51
CA TYR A 121 -13.92 -36.57 32.87
C TYR A 121 -14.18 -35.37 33.78
N LYS A 122 -14.51 -35.60 35.05
CA LYS A 122 -14.89 -34.53 35.97
C LYS A 122 -13.75 -33.55 36.23
N LEU A 123 -12.52 -34.06 36.34
CA LEU A 123 -11.33 -33.22 36.53
C LEU A 123 -11.08 -32.36 35.30
N PHE A 124 -10.96 -32.98 34.13
CA PHE A 124 -10.65 -32.29 32.87
C PHE A 124 -11.70 -31.24 32.51
N MET A 125 -12.99 -31.55 32.66
CA MET A 125 -14.08 -30.60 32.38
C MET A 125 -14.06 -29.39 33.33
N ARG A 126 -13.76 -29.59 34.62
CA ARG A 126 -13.68 -28.49 35.60
C ARG A 126 -12.44 -27.62 35.37
N SER A 127 -11.31 -28.23 35.04
CA SER A 127 -10.09 -27.52 34.68
C SER A 127 -10.30 -26.67 33.41
N ALA A 128 -10.95 -27.23 32.38
CA ALA A 128 -11.24 -26.51 31.15
C ALA A 128 -12.16 -25.31 31.42
N TYR A 129 -13.24 -25.52 32.18
CA TYR A 129 -14.14 -24.45 32.57
C TYR A 129 -13.43 -23.33 33.36
N GLY A 130 -12.62 -23.69 34.37
CA GLY A 130 -11.88 -22.70 35.17
C GLY A 130 -10.90 -21.87 34.34
N LEU A 131 -10.17 -22.51 33.42
CA LEU A 131 -9.25 -21.84 32.50
C LEU A 131 -9.99 -20.86 31.58
N TYR A 132 -11.12 -21.28 31.01
CA TYR A 132 -11.93 -20.40 30.16
C TYR A 132 -12.41 -19.15 30.89
N ILE A 133 -12.91 -19.27 32.11
CA ILE A 133 -13.35 -18.11 32.90
C ILE A 133 -12.17 -17.18 33.20
N ALA A 134 -11.01 -17.72 33.60
CA ALA A 134 -9.83 -16.92 33.90
C ALA A 134 -9.33 -16.14 32.68
N VAL A 135 -9.25 -16.78 31.50
CA VAL A 135 -8.82 -16.11 30.26
C VAL A 135 -9.83 -15.07 29.82
N THR A 136 -11.13 -15.31 29.92
CA THR A 136 -12.15 -14.31 29.57
C THR A 136 -12.03 -13.05 30.44
N LEU A 137 -11.84 -13.19 31.75
CA LEU A 137 -11.63 -12.05 32.65
C LEU A 137 -10.36 -11.26 32.29
N LEU A 138 -9.29 -11.98 31.95
CA LEU A 138 -8.05 -11.37 31.50
C LEU A 138 -8.22 -10.63 30.15
N GLY A 139 -9.06 -11.15 29.25
CA GLY A 139 -9.39 -10.50 27.97
C GLY A 139 -10.20 -9.22 28.14
N ILE A 140 -11.12 -9.19 29.12
CA ILE A 140 -11.82 -7.97 29.52
C ILE A 140 -10.82 -6.93 30.03
N TRP A 141 -9.86 -7.34 30.86
CA TRP A 141 -8.83 -6.45 31.38
C TRP A 141 -7.94 -5.87 30.27
N VAL A 142 -7.46 -6.71 29.33
CA VAL A 142 -6.71 -6.26 28.15
C VAL A 142 -7.52 -5.25 27.37
N TYR A 143 -8.78 -5.55 27.05
CA TYR A 143 -9.66 -4.64 26.31
C TYR A 143 -9.80 -3.28 27.01
N SER A 144 -9.97 -3.26 28.33
CA SER A 144 -10.05 -2.01 29.09
C SER A 144 -8.74 -1.21 29.04
N VAL A 145 -7.58 -1.85 29.23
CA VAL A 145 -6.29 -1.15 29.18
C VAL A 145 -5.99 -0.63 27.76
N TRP A 146 -6.40 -1.37 26.74
CA TRP A 146 -6.12 -1.08 25.33
C TRP A 146 -7.00 0.02 24.75
N TYR A 147 -8.25 0.12 25.21
CA TYR A 147 -9.26 0.96 24.56
C TYR A 147 -10.00 1.91 25.49
N ALA A 148 -9.93 1.75 26.81
CA ALA A 148 -10.69 2.56 27.78
C ALA A 148 -9.93 3.77 28.35
N GLY A 149 -8.94 4.31 27.61
CA GLY A 149 -8.46 5.67 27.85
C GLY A 149 -9.62 6.66 27.67
N ALA A 150 -10.02 7.34 28.75
CA ALA A 150 -11.17 8.22 28.78
C ALA A 150 -11.15 9.21 27.61
N ALA A 151 -12.22 9.23 26.81
CA ALA A 151 -12.44 10.31 25.87
C ALA A 151 -12.56 11.62 26.67
N PRO A 152 -11.84 12.69 26.32
CA PRO A 152 -12.26 14.02 26.74
C PRO A 152 -13.68 14.22 26.21
N ALA A 153 -14.59 14.65 27.09
CA ALA A 153 -15.93 15.05 26.70
C ALA A 153 -15.82 16.08 25.57
N VAL A 154 -16.39 15.75 24.40
CA VAL A 154 -16.60 16.72 23.34
C VAL A 154 -17.62 17.72 23.89
N ALA A 155 -17.14 18.89 24.28
CA ALA A 155 -18.00 20.05 24.38
C ALA A 155 -18.52 20.33 22.97
N ALA A 156 -19.80 20.02 22.75
CA ALA A 156 -20.53 20.48 21.59
C ALA A 156 -20.56 22.01 21.62
N GLY A 157 -19.93 22.65 20.64
CA GLY A 157 -20.00 24.10 20.48
C GLY A 157 -18.89 24.64 19.60
N GLY A 158 -19.16 24.75 18.30
CA GLY A 158 -18.29 25.47 17.39
C GLY A 158 -18.58 25.09 15.94
N GLN A 159 -19.39 25.89 15.28
CA GLN A 159 -19.74 25.71 13.88
C GLN A 159 -18.50 25.73 12.99
N ALA A 160 -18.54 24.96 11.90
CA ALA A 160 -17.67 25.19 10.76
C ALA A 160 -17.91 26.61 10.24
N GLN A 161 -16.85 27.43 10.25
CA GLN A 161 -16.81 28.72 9.56
C GLN A 161 -15.74 28.65 8.46
N PRO A 162 -16.00 29.23 7.28
CA PRO A 162 -15.01 29.31 6.21
C PRO A 162 -13.96 30.36 6.60
N VAL A 163 -12.68 30.05 6.45
CA VAL A 163 -11.63 31.05 6.68
C VAL A 163 -11.17 31.62 5.35
N ALA A 164 -11.42 32.93 5.25
CA ALA A 164 -10.99 33.83 4.20
C ALA A 164 -9.46 33.98 4.15
N GLN A 165 -8.95 34.34 2.98
CA GLN A 165 -7.57 34.78 2.79
C GLN A 165 -7.31 36.08 3.60
N GLY A 166 -6.31 36.04 4.50
CA GLY A 166 -5.80 37.22 5.22
C GLY A 166 -4.82 36.91 6.37
N GLN A 167 -3.51 36.93 6.06
CA GLN A 167 -2.33 37.29 6.91
C GLN A 167 -2.00 36.49 8.22
N ASN A 168 -0.70 36.16 8.40
CA ASN A 168 0.00 35.57 9.58
C ASN A 168 -0.26 34.09 9.98
N GLN A 169 -0.80 33.24 9.11
CA GLN A 169 -0.88 31.78 9.37
C GLN A 169 -0.43 30.94 8.17
N LEU A 170 0.29 29.83 8.44
CA LEU A 170 0.76 28.84 7.47
C LEU A 170 0.43 27.43 7.94
N THR A 171 0.00 26.55 7.03
CA THR A 171 -0.19 25.12 7.31
C THR A 171 0.85 24.28 6.59
N VAL A 172 1.47 23.33 7.29
CA VAL A 172 2.45 22.38 6.78
C VAL A 172 1.89 20.95 6.95
N PRO A 173 1.31 20.37 5.89
CA PRO A 173 0.94 18.96 5.90
C PRO A 173 2.13 18.03 6.18
N MET A 174 1.92 17.01 7.01
CA MET A 174 2.79 15.84 7.12
C MET A 174 2.15 14.71 6.32
N ALA A 175 2.75 14.39 5.18
CA ALA A 175 2.25 13.36 4.27
C ALA A 175 3.44 12.65 3.64
N ASN A 176 3.34 11.35 3.38
CA ASN A 176 4.40 10.51 2.80
C ASN A 176 5.73 10.60 3.56
N PHE A 177 5.69 10.64 4.89
CA PHE A 177 6.87 10.78 5.76
C PHE A 177 7.70 12.04 5.47
N VAL A 178 7.08 13.12 4.98
CA VAL A 178 7.73 14.42 4.77
C VAL A 178 6.89 15.57 5.30
N PHE A 179 7.55 16.66 5.70
CA PHE A 179 6.89 17.96 5.89
C PHE A 179 6.75 18.65 4.52
N ASN A 180 5.55 19.12 4.18
CA ASN A 180 5.30 19.76 2.87
C ASN A 180 4.79 21.20 3.05
N PRO A 181 5.50 22.23 2.57
CA PRO A 181 6.85 22.19 2.01
C PRO A 181 7.91 21.89 3.08
N GLN A 182 9.06 21.32 2.67
CA GLN A 182 10.19 21.10 3.58
C GLN A 182 10.89 22.40 3.97
N GLU A 183 10.87 23.42 3.11
CA GLU A 183 11.39 24.76 3.43
C GLU A 183 10.31 25.80 3.20
N VAL A 184 10.09 26.66 4.20
CA VAL A 184 9.11 27.76 4.11
C VAL A 184 9.71 29.06 4.61
N VAL A 185 9.45 30.15 3.88
CA VAL A 185 9.82 31.50 4.27
C VAL A 185 8.59 32.22 4.81
N ILE A 186 8.63 32.69 6.05
CA ILE A 186 7.52 33.36 6.72
C ILE A 186 7.94 34.71 7.31
N ALA A 187 7.00 35.63 7.48
CA ALA A 187 7.26 36.86 8.22
C ALA A 187 7.28 36.57 9.73
N VAL A 188 8.09 37.30 10.49
CA VAL A 188 8.07 37.28 11.96
C VAL A 188 6.65 37.53 12.48
N GLY A 189 6.22 36.75 13.47
CA GLY A 189 4.86 36.73 14.02
C GLY A 189 3.88 35.80 13.29
N THR A 190 4.34 34.99 12.33
CA THR A 190 3.52 33.98 11.64
C THR A 190 3.36 32.72 12.50
N THR A 191 2.13 32.20 12.59
CA THR A 191 1.82 30.90 13.19
C THR A 191 1.91 29.79 12.15
N VAL A 192 2.76 28.79 12.37
CA VAL A 192 2.85 27.58 11.54
C VAL A 192 2.07 26.46 12.21
N THR A 193 1.22 25.77 11.45
CA THR A 193 0.42 24.63 11.91
C THR A 193 0.80 23.39 11.12
N TRP A 194 1.37 22.39 11.79
CA TRP A 194 1.59 21.10 11.19
C TRP A 194 0.38 20.20 11.36
N VAL A 195 -0.03 19.51 10.30
CA VAL A 195 -1.20 18.62 10.31
C VAL A 195 -0.78 17.25 9.82
N ASN A 196 -0.97 16.21 10.64
CA ASN A 196 -0.66 14.85 10.21
C ASN A 196 -1.75 14.32 9.26
N GLN A 197 -1.37 13.99 8.02
CA GLN A 197 -2.25 13.39 7.02
C GLN A 197 -1.90 11.90 6.76
N ASP A 198 -0.77 11.43 7.27
CA ASP A 198 -0.32 10.04 7.19
C ASP A 198 -1.09 9.11 8.13
N GLY A 199 -1.06 7.82 7.81
CA GLY A 199 -1.51 6.77 8.74
C GLY A 199 -0.55 6.57 9.92
N ALA A 200 0.75 6.81 9.70
CA ALA A 200 1.77 6.77 10.74
C ALA A 200 1.69 8.00 11.66
N PRO A 201 1.94 7.86 12.97
CA PRO A 201 1.98 8.99 13.87
C PRO A 201 3.28 9.78 13.71
N HIS A 202 3.23 11.10 13.81
CA HIS A 202 4.38 11.98 13.59
C HIS A 202 4.57 12.97 14.73
N THR A 203 5.71 13.65 14.74
CA THR A 203 5.97 14.80 15.61
C THR A 203 6.55 15.95 14.80
N ALA A 204 6.48 17.16 15.34
CA ALA A 204 7.26 18.31 14.90
C ALA A 204 8.14 18.76 16.08
N THR A 205 9.45 18.62 15.94
CA THR A 205 10.41 18.89 17.02
C THR A 205 11.57 19.71 16.49
N ALA A 206 11.85 20.84 17.11
CA ALA A 206 12.98 21.69 16.73
C ALA A 206 14.32 20.96 16.94
N ASP A 207 15.28 21.15 16.03
CA ASP A 207 16.61 20.55 16.10
C ASP A 207 17.35 20.90 17.39
N ASP A 208 17.13 22.11 17.93
CA ASP A 208 17.74 22.56 19.18
C ASP A 208 17.09 21.96 20.44
N GLY A 209 15.99 21.21 20.27
CA GLY A 209 15.25 20.54 21.35
C GLY A 209 14.53 21.47 22.32
N THR A 210 14.55 22.79 22.10
CA THR A 210 14.05 23.79 23.08
C THR A 210 13.02 24.76 22.50
N LEU A 211 13.04 25.03 21.19
CA LEU A 211 12.14 26.02 20.59
C LEU A 211 10.69 25.56 20.53
N PHE A 212 10.45 24.32 20.08
CA PHE A 212 9.16 23.66 20.14
C PHE A 212 9.30 22.15 20.07
N LYS A 213 8.34 21.45 20.65
CA LYS A 213 8.16 20.01 20.54
C LYS A 213 6.68 19.69 20.62
N SER A 214 6.13 19.05 19.60
CA SER A 214 4.77 18.53 19.63
C SER A 214 4.69 17.23 20.43
N ASP A 215 3.48 16.90 20.90
CA ASP A 215 3.14 15.52 21.22
C ASP A 215 3.08 14.65 19.94
N LEU A 216 2.86 13.36 20.12
CA LEU A 216 2.59 12.43 19.04
C LEU A 216 1.27 12.78 18.32
N LEU A 217 1.37 13.16 17.05
CA LEU A 217 0.24 13.51 16.21
C LEU A 217 -0.21 12.29 15.42
N SER A 218 -1.42 11.81 15.69
CA SER A 218 -2.10 10.79 14.88
C SER A 218 -2.75 11.42 13.64
N LYS A 219 -3.20 10.61 12.68
CA LYS A 219 -3.91 11.08 11.48
C LYS A 219 -5.02 12.09 11.80
N GLY A 220 -4.97 13.24 11.15
CA GLY A 220 -5.89 14.36 11.31
C GLY A 220 -5.60 15.29 12.49
N GLN A 221 -4.64 14.97 13.37
CA GLN A 221 -4.22 15.85 14.47
C GLN A 221 -3.24 16.92 14.00
N SER A 222 -3.17 18.02 14.75
CA SER A 222 -2.34 19.17 14.40
C SER A 222 -1.62 19.76 15.60
N PHE A 223 -0.49 20.40 15.34
CA PHE A 223 0.30 21.18 16.30
C PHE A 223 0.62 22.55 15.69
N SER A 224 0.62 23.61 16.51
CA SER A 224 0.92 24.97 16.03
C SER A 224 2.01 25.65 16.85
N HIS A 225 2.85 26.44 16.20
CA HIS A 225 3.88 27.29 16.83
C HIS A 225 3.98 28.65 16.14
N THR A 226 4.17 29.72 16.93
CA THR A 226 4.33 31.08 16.43
C THR A 226 5.79 31.50 16.47
N PHE A 227 6.31 31.98 15.33
CA PHE A 227 7.72 32.36 15.20
C PHE A 227 7.94 33.86 15.42
N ASP A 228 8.41 34.24 16.60
CA ASP A 228 8.55 35.65 17.01
C ASP A 228 9.96 36.23 16.80
N LYS A 229 10.89 35.44 16.23
CA LYS A 229 12.28 35.87 15.98
C LYS A 229 12.66 35.58 14.53
N VAL A 230 13.30 36.56 13.90
CA VAL A 230 13.95 36.40 12.58
C VAL A 230 15.09 35.40 12.71
N GLY A 231 15.20 34.45 11.78
CA GLY A 231 16.19 33.38 11.84
C GLY A 231 15.82 32.18 10.95
N GLU A 232 16.71 31.19 10.91
CA GLU A 232 16.47 29.89 10.28
C GLU A 232 16.28 28.85 11.39
N PHE A 233 15.18 28.11 11.33
CA PHE A 233 14.80 27.13 12.36
C PHE A 233 14.59 25.77 11.71
N ARG A 234 15.47 24.82 12.03
CA ARG A 234 15.35 23.43 11.58
C ARG A 234 14.56 22.59 12.56
N TYR A 235 13.85 21.60 12.04
CA TYR A 235 13.03 20.71 12.82
C TYR A 235 12.89 19.34 12.13
N PHE A 236 12.51 18.33 12.89
CA PHE A 236 12.41 16.94 12.44
C PHE A 236 11.24 16.22 13.12
N CYS A 237 10.87 15.05 12.60
CA CYS A 237 10.01 14.10 13.29
C CYS A 237 10.86 13.12 14.10
N GLU A 238 10.57 12.96 15.39
CA GLU A 238 11.33 12.08 16.31
C GLU A 238 11.20 10.59 15.98
N LEU A 239 10.21 10.21 15.17
CA LEU A 239 9.97 8.82 14.77
C LEU A 239 10.63 8.48 13.42
N HIS A 240 10.67 9.44 12.50
CA HIS A 240 10.97 9.21 11.08
C HIS A 240 12.01 10.17 10.52
N GLY A 241 12.76 10.83 11.40
CA GLY A 241 13.85 11.73 11.07
C GLY A 241 14.77 11.95 12.25
N SER A 242 15.80 12.77 12.07
CA SER A 242 16.65 13.22 13.17
C SER A 242 17.18 14.63 12.95
N ALA A 243 17.65 15.26 14.03
CA ALA A 243 18.24 16.60 13.99
C ALA A 243 19.38 16.68 12.96
N GLY A 244 19.55 17.84 12.33
CA GLY A 244 20.55 18.06 11.30
C GLY A 244 20.05 17.84 9.87
N GLY A 245 18.75 17.59 9.68
CA GLY A 245 18.13 17.50 8.35
C GLY A 245 18.09 16.08 7.76
N VAL A 246 17.99 15.05 8.60
CA VAL A 246 17.97 13.64 8.17
C VAL A 246 16.54 13.13 8.05
N ASP A 247 16.22 12.50 6.91
CA ASP A 247 14.92 11.92 6.54
C ASP A 247 13.75 12.91 6.67
N MET A 248 12.78 12.68 7.56
CA MET A 248 11.64 13.58 7.77
C MET A 248 12.04 14.84 8.56
N ALA A 249 12.59 15.82 7.85
CA ALA A 249 13.04 17.11 8.39
C ALA A 249 12.56 18.30 7.54
N GLY A 250 12.56 19.50 8.15
CA GLY A 250 12.16 20.74 7.51
C GLY A 250 12.83 21.98 8.11
N THR A 251 12.67 23.11 7.42
CA THR A 251 13.27 24.41 7.75
C THR A 251 12.25 25.53 7.64
N ILE A 252 12.12 26.33 8.69
CA ILE A 252 11.35 27.58 8.71
C ILE A 252 12.33 28.76 8.67
N LYS A 253 12.29 29.57 7.61
CA LYS A 253 13.06 30.82 7.50
C LYS A 253 12.17 32.01 7.82
N VAL A 254 12.44 32.67 8.93
CA VAL A 254 11.67 33.81 9.41
C VAL A 254 12.37 35.10 9.00
N VAL A 255 11.69 35.96 8.26
CA VAL A 255 12.19 37.27 7.77
C VAL A 255 11.42 38.43 8.42
N PRO A 256 11.97 39.67 8.40
CA PRO A 256 11.26 40.84 8.93
C PRO A 256 9.88 41.05 8.27
N ALA A 257 8.93 41.61 9.04
CA ALA A 257 7.61 41.94 8.54
C ALA A 257 7.70 42.86 7.31
N GLY A 258 7.03 42.47 6.21
CA GLY A 258 7.08 43.19 4.93
C GLY A 258 8.12 42.70 3.91
N GLN A 259 8.93 41.69 4.24
CA GLN A 259 9.91 41.08 3.32
C GLN A 259 9.64 39.59 3.00
N ALA A 260 8.55 39.01 3.51
CA ALA A 260 8.17 37.63 3.16
C ALA A 260 7.60 37.59 1.73
N PRO A 261 8.11 36.71 0.83
CA PRO A 261 7.47 36.46 -0.45
C PRO A 261 6.05 35.94 -0.21
N GLN A 262 5.07 36.48 -0.93
CA GLN A 262 3.75 35.86 -1.01
C GLN A 262 3.94 34.46 -1.57
N LEU A 263 3.62 33.41 -0.79
CA LEU A 263 3.87 32.01 -1.13
C LEU A 263 3.18 31.66 -2.46
N ALA A 264 3.94 31.76 -3.56
CA ALA A 264 3.67 31.02 -4.77
C ALA A 264 4.24 29.62 -4.56
N ALA A 265 3.42 28.61 -4.84
CA ALA A 265 3.78 27.21 -4.82
C ALA A 265 5.10 26.97 -5.58
N ALA A 266 6.18 26.73 -4.85
CA ALA A 266 7.47 26.33 -5.38
C ALA A 266 7.88 25.04 -4.66
N ALA A 267 7.14 23.97 -4.93
CA ALA A 267 7.75 22.64 -4.94
C ALA A 267 8.72 22.60 -6.13
N PRO A 268 9.85 21.87 -6.05
CA PRO A 268 10.64 21.59 -7.25
C PRO A 268 9.74 20.83 -8.21
N GLN A 269 9.27 21.51 -9.27
CA GLN A 269 8.65 20.82 -10.38
C GLN A 269 9.71 19.91 -10.97
N ILE A 270 9.43 18.60 -10.99
CA ILE A 270 10.06 17.65 -11.93
C ILE A 270 10.10 18.38 -13.26
N ALA A 271 11.30 18.56 -13.81
CA ALA A 271 11.57 19.43 -14.95
C ALA A 271 10.45 19.30 -15.99
N ALA A 272 9.67 20.37 -16.13
CA ALA A 272 8.57 20.41 -17.07
C ALA A 272 9.13 20.10 -18.46
N ALA A 273 8.68 18.99 -19.04
CA ALA A 273 8.70 18.84 -20.47
C ALA A 273 8.07 20.12 -21.07
N THR A 274 8.65 20.62 -22.15
CA THR A 274 8.16 21.75 -22.95
C THR A 274 6.63 21.83 -22.95
N PRO A 275 6.02 23.03 -22.82
CA PRO A 275 4.57 23.17 -22.64
C PRO A 275 3.83 22.52 -23.81
N GLN A 276 3.33 21.32 -23.59
CA GLN A 276 2.35 20.71 -24.47
C GLN A 276 0.98 21.33 -24.18
N PRO A 277 0.09 21.42 -25.18
CA PRO A 277 -1.27 21.86 -24.96
C PRO A 277 -1.91 21.02 -23.85
N THR A 278 -2.53 21.67 -22.87
CA THR A 278 -3.24 21.00 -21.77
C THR A 278 -4.32 20.10 -22.37
N PRO A 279 -4.29 18.78 -22.13
CA PRO A 279 -5.29 17.88 -22.68
C PRO A 279 -6.71 18.24 -22.23
N ASN A 280 -7.68 18.11 -23.14
CA ASN A 280 -9.08 18.35 -22.80
C ASN A 280 -9.61 17.25 -21.86
N PRO A 281 -10.44 17.60 -20.86
CA PRO A 281 -11.05 16.62 -19.97
C PRO A 281 -12.07 15.72 -20.71
N LEU A 282 -12.34 14.53 -20.18
CA LEU A 282 -13.35 13.64 -20.73
C LEU A 282 -14.77 14.23 -20.64
N PRO A 283 -15.62 14.01 -21.66
CA PRO A 283 -17.05 14.30 -21.57
C PRO A 283 -17.75 13.53 -20.45
N ALA A 284 -18.82 14.11 -19.90
CA ALA A 284 -19.61 13.56 -18.77
C ALA A 284 -20.13 12.13 -19.00
N LYS A 285 -20.29 11.68 -20.25
CA LYS A 285 -20.79 10.34 -20.61
C LYS A 285 -19.88 9.19 -20.18
N TYR A 286 -18.63 9.46 -19.85
CA TYR A 286 -17.64 8.47 -19.41
C TYR A 286 -17.52 8.37 -17.88
N PHE A 287 -18.43 9.03 -17.14
CA PHE A 287 -18.49 8.98 -15.68
C PHE A 287 -19.72 8.18 -15.23
N GLY A 288 -19.54 7.26 -14.27
CA GLY A 288 -20.59 6.38 -13.76
C GLY A 288 -20.15 4.92 -13.66
N GLN A 289 -21.07 4.02 -13.31
CA GLN A 289 -20.80 2.58 -13.24
C GLN A 289 -20.69 1.98 -14.66
N PRO A 290 -19.55 1.38 -15.04
CA PRO A 290 -19.38 0.80 -16.36
C PRO A 290 -20.11 -0.54 -16.49
N SER A 291 -20.43 -0.93 -17.72
CA SER A 291 -20.98 -2.26 -18.05
C SER A 291 -19.93 -3.36 -18.03
N GLY A 292 -18.65 -2.99 -18.00
CA GLY A 292 -17.51 -3.90 -18.00
C GLY A 292 -16.18 -3.17 -17.89
N THR A 293 -15.09 -3.93 -17.93
CA THR A 293 -13.74 -3.40 -17.89
C THR A 293 -12.86 -4.04 -18.96
N ALA A 294 -11.84 -3.29 -19.39
CA ALA A 294 -10.70 -3.83 -20.11
C ALA A 294 -9.42 -3.45 -19.34
N ALA A 295 -8.68 -4.45 -18.86
CA ALA A 295 -7.52 -4.26 -18.00
C ALA A 295 -6.24 -4.75 -18.68
N PHE A 296 -5.16 -3.99 -18.50
CA PHE A 296 -3.82 -4.36 -18.97
C PHE A 296 -3.11 -5.29 -17.99
N ARG A 297 -2.28 -6.19 -18.52
CA ARG A 297 -1.46 -7.16 -17.79
C ARG A 297 -0.18 -7.44 -18.57
N ASP A 298 0.74 -8.15 -17.92
CA ASP A 298 1.94 -8.69 -18.56
C ASP A 298 1.69 -10.12 -19.08
N ASP A 299 2.24 -10.42 -20.25
CA ASP A 299 2.42 -11.77 -20.81
C ASP A 299 3.90 -11.97 -21.20
N LYS A 300 4.31 -11.53 -22.38
CA LYS A 300 5.72 -11.59 -22.83
C LYS A 300 6.49 -10.31 -22.52
N GLY A 301 5.78 -9.19 -22.60
CA GLY A 301 6.26 -7.85 -22.35
C GLY A 301 5.54 -7.20 -21.17
N ARG A 302 5.76 -5.89 -21.03
CA ARG A 302 5.11 -5.06 -20.02
C ARG A 302 3.82 -4.48 -20.58
N SER A 303 2.70 -4.68 -19.89
CA SER A 303 1.39 -4.19 -20.29
C SER A 303 1.04 -4.56 -21.74
N ASP A 304 1.45 -5.76 -22.19
CA ASP A 304 1.31 -6.26 -23.55
C ASP A 304 0.09 -7.18 -23.72
N GLN A 305 -0.59 -7.52 -22.62
CA GLN A 305 -1.88 -8.20 -22.65
C GLN A 305 -3.00 -7.23 -22.27
N VAL A 306 -4.16 -7.38 -22.93
CA VAL A 306 -5.42 -6.77 -22.49
C VAL A 306 -6.49 -7.85 -22.31
N ALA A 307 -7.16 -7.82 -21.16
CA ALA A 307 -8.25 -8.72 -20.82
C ALA A 307 -9.55 -7.95 -20.66
N VAL A 308 -10.62 -8.44 -21.30
CA VAL A 308 -11.94 -7.81 -21.34
C VAL A 308 -12.90 -8.65 -20.52
N ASN A 309 -13.70 -7.98 -19.69
CA ASN A 309 -14.84 -8.55 -19.02
C ASN A 309 -16.02 -7.59 -19.12
N LEU A 310 -17.08 -8.00 -19.83
CA LEU A 310 -18.23 -7.16 -20.15
C LEU A 310 -19.52 -7.91 -19.83
N ARG A 311 -20.48 -7.20 -19.23
CA ARG A 311 -21.86 -7.66 -19.17
C ARG A 311 -22.63 -7.16 -20.40
N VAL A 312 -23.23 -8.09 -21.13
CA VAL A 312 -24.16 -7.78 -22.22
C VAL A 312 -25.55 -8.31 -21.93
N ASP A 313 -26.52 -7.41 -21.95
CA ASP A 313 -27.92 -7.74 -21.66
C ASP A 313 -28.63 -8.37 -22.86
N THR A 314 -28.16 -8.09 -24.08
CA THR A 314 -28.73 -8.61 -25.32
C THR A 314 -27.62 -9.29 -26.13
N PRO A 315 -27.76 -10.59 -26.46
CA PRO A 315 -26.79 -11.28 -27.29
C PRO A 315 -26.77 -10.69 -28.72
N PRO A 316 -25.64 -10.77 -29.43
CA PRO A 316 -25.56 -10.31 -30.81
C PRO A 316 -26.53 -11.11 -31.71
N PRO A 317 -27.09 -10.50 -32.76
CA PRO A 317 -27.96 -11.18 -33.71
C PRO A 317 -27.31 -12.43 -34.35
N SER A 318 -28.12 -13.35 -34.86
CA SER A 318 -27.61 -14.53 -35.57
C SER A 318 -26.65 -14.13 -36.71
N GLY A 319 -25.47 -14.74 -36.76
CA GLY A 319 -24.42 -14.42 -37.74
C GLY A 319 -23.59 -13.19 -37.41
N GLN A 320 -23.76 -12.60 -36.22
CA GLN A 320 -23.00 -11.46 -35.72
C GLN A 320 -22.30 -11.85 -34.42
N ALA A 321 -21.19 -11.18 -34.12
CA ALA A 321 -20.43 -11.33 -32.89
C ALA A 321 -19.93 -9.99 -32.38
N LEU A 322 -19.52 -9.95 -31.11
CA LEU A 322 -18.87 -8.78 -30.52
C LEU A 322 -17.37 -8.87 -30.79
N PHE A 323 -16.78 -7.82 -31.35
CA PHE A 323 -15.36 -7.77 -31.67
C PHE A 323 -14.72 -6.57 -30.99
N ALA A 324 -13.55 -6.78 -30.39
CA ALA A 324 -12.87 -5.77 -29.60
C ALA A 324 -11.64 -5.18 -30.32
N PHE A 325 -11.39 -3.90 -30.07
CA PHE A 325 -10.31 -3.11 -30.64
C PHE A 325 -9.70 -2.18 -29.60
N LEU A 326 -8.39 -2.02 -29.64
CA LEU A 326 -7.70 -0.86 -29.07
C LEU A 326 -7.50 0.18 -30.18
N THR A 327 -7.78 1.45 -29.90
CA THR A 327 -7.55 2.54 -30.84
C THR A 327 -6.85 3.72 -30.16
N THR A 328 -6.23 4.56 -30.96
CA THR A 328 -5.94 5.93 -30.53
C THR A 328 -7.20 6.79 -30.70
N LEU A 329 -7.36 7.82 -29.87
CA LEU A 329 -8.50 8.74 -29.94
C LEU A 329 -8.56 9.52 -31.25
N ASP A 330 -7.40 9.83 -31.82
CA ASP A 330 -7.27 10.51 -33.11
C ASP A 330 -7.49 9.57 -34.32
N GLY A 331 -7.70 8.27 -34.07
CA GLY A 331 -7.87 7.24 -35.10
C GLY A 331 -6.60 6.90 -35.88
N SER A 332 -5.44 7.43 -35.50
CA SER A 332 -4.16 7.17 -36.20
C SER A 332 -3.68 5.72 -36.09
N ALA A 333 -4.08 4.99 -35.06
CA ALA A 333 -3.75 3.58 -34.90
C ALA A 333 -4.95 2.77 -34.37
N THR A 334 -5.06 1.53 -34.86
CA THR A 334 -6.03 0.53 -34.39
C THR A 334 -5.37 -0.83 -34.29
N GLN A 335 -5.61 -1.53 -33.19
CA GLN A 335 -5.19 -2.89 -32.93
C GLN A 335 -6.43 -3.77 -32.73
N PRO A 336 -6.76 -4.66 -33.68
CA PRO A 336 -7.83 -5.64 -33.49
C PRO A 336 -7.42 -6.66 -32.43
N LEU A 337 -8.34 -6.97 -31.51
CA LEU A 337 -8.11 -7.89 -30.39
C LEU A 337 -8.75 -9.25 -30.60
N GLY A 338 -9.87 -9.31 -31.33
CA GLY A 338 -10.57 -10.55 -31.63
C GLY A 338 -12.05 -10.53 -31.23
N GLU A 339 -12.72 -11.63 -31.57
CA GLU A 339 -14.10 -11.92 -31.19
C GLU A 339 -14.18 -12.25 -29.69
N LEU A 340 -15.17 -11.70 -28.99
CA LEU A 340 -15.43 -11.97 -27.59
C LEU A 340 -16.26 -13.24 -27.44
N THR A 341 -15.91 -14.05 -26.44
CA THR A 341 -16.68 -15.23 -26.06
C THR A 341 -17.82 -14.82 -25.14
N ILE A 342 -19.07 -15.18 -25.47
CA ILE A 342 -20.26 -14.85 -24.69
C ILE A 342 -20.78 -16.13 -24.01
N ASP A 343 -20.92 -16.10 -22.68
CA ASP A 343 -21.49 -17.19 -21.91
C ASP A 343 -23.04 -17.16 -21.89
N GLY A 344 -23.66 -18.24 -21.42
CA GLY A 344 -25.12 -18.35 -21.34
C GLY A 344 -25.77 -17.41 -20.31
N GLY A 345 -24.97 -16.75 -19.46
CA GLY A 345 -25.41 -15.70 -18.56
C GLY A 345 -25.41 -14.33 -19.22
N GLY A 346 -24.71 -14.14 -20.34
CA GLY A 346 -24.44 -12.86 -21.02
C GLY A 346 -23.17 -12.15 -20.52
N GLY A 347 -22.23 -12.88 -19.92
CA GLY A 347 -20.87 -12.44 -19.71
C GLY A 347 -20.08 -12.57 -21.01
N ALA A 348 -19.47 -11.49 -21.48
CA ALA A 348 -18.60 -11.43 -22.66
C ALA A 348 -17.14 -11.25 -22.22
N THR A 349 -16.27 -12.18 -22.61
CA THR A 349 -14.85 -12.16 -22.22
C THR A 349 -13.93 -12.32 -23.41
N GLY A 350 -12.71 -11.82 -23.29
CA GLY A 350 -11.67 -11.97 -24.30
C GLY A 350 -10.31 -11.57 -23.77
N THR A 351 -9.25 -12.15 -24.34
CA THR A 351 -7.87 -11.81 -24.01
C THR A 351 -7.08 -11.68 -25.29
N PHE A 352 -6.26 -10.64 -25.36
CA PHE A 352 -5.35 -10.41 -26.47
C PHE A 352 -3.95 -10.15 -25.92
N ASN A 353 -2.95 -10.81 -26.52
CA ASN A 353 -1.54 -10.61 -26.21
C ASN A 353 -0.86 -10.00 -27.44
N ALA A 354 -0.10 -8.92 -27.26
CA ALA A 354 0.68 -8.31 -28.32
C ALA A 354 1.73 -9.33 -28.82
N PRO A 355 1.73 -9.70 -30.12
CA PRO A 355 2.63 -10.75 -30.61
C PRO A 355 4.12 -10.42 -30.42
N ASP A 356 4.46 -9.13 -30.45
CA ASP A 356 5.80 -8.57 -30.31
C ASP A 356 6.15 -8.15 -28.87
N GLY A 357 5.24 -8.36 -27.91
CA GLY A 357 5.41 -7.90 -26.52
C GLY A 357 5.39 -6.38 -26.37
N SER A 358 4.86 -5.64 -27.35
CA SER A 358 4.78 -4.18 -27.25
C SER A 358 3.80 -3.73 -26.17
N ASN A 359 4.18 -2.67 -25.45
CA ASN A 359 3.37 -2.10 -24.38
C ASN A 359 2.11 -1.44 -24.96
N LEU A 360 0.96 -2.10 -24.79
CA LEU A 360 -0.33 -1.64 -25.32
C LEU A 360 -0.84 -0.43 -24.53
N ALA A 361 -0.62 -0.40 -23.21
CA ALA A 361 -1.05 0.69 -22.33
C ALA A 361 -0.37 2.03 -22.67
N ALA A 362 0.85 1.98 -23.19
CA ALA A 362 1.59 3.17 -23.64
C ALA A 362 1.17 3.68 -25.03
N ARG A 363 0.44 2.87 -25.81
CA ARG A 363 0.15 3.16 -27.23
C ARG A 363 -1.30 3.51 -27.49
N PHE A 364 -2.22 2.94 -26.73
CA PHE A 364 -3.66 3.06 -26.98
C PHE A 364 -4.37 3.70 -25.79
N ASN A 365 -5.29 4.61 -26.10
CA ASN A 365 -6.03 5.39 -25.11
C ASN A 365 -7.55 5.30 -25.31
N ARG A 366 -8.01 4.40 -26.19
CA ARG A 366 -9.42 4.10 -26.39
C ARG A 366 -9.62 2.62 -26.63
N PHE A 367 -10.70 2.10 -26.06
CA PHE A 367 -11.18 0.74 -26.23
C PHE A 367 -12.55 0.78 -26.91
N VAL A 368 -12.74 -0.04 -27.95
CA VAL A 368 -13.98 -0.10 -28.73
C VAL A 368 -14.43 -1.55 -28.84
N ILE A 369 -15.73 -1.77 -28.64
CA ILE A 369 -16.40 -3.02 -29.00
C ILE A 369 -17.47 -2.68 -30.03
N SER A 370 -17.41 -3.31 -31.19
CA SER A 370 -18.42 -3.19 -32.25
C SER A 370 -19.06 -4.55 -32.54
N GLN A 371 -20.18 -4.50 -33.27
CA GLN A 371 -20.81 -5.69 -33.80
C GLN A 371 -20.22 -5.98 -35.18
N GLU A 372 -19.73 -7.20 -35.38
CA GLU A 372 -19.08 -7.63 -36.61
C GLU A 372 -19.67 -8.95 -37.10
N PRO A 373 -19.59 -9.29 -38.41
CA PRO A 373 -19.97 -10.61 -38.89
C PRO A 373 -19.21 -11.72 -38.15
N ALA A 374 -19.90 -12.76 -37.68
CA ALA A 374 -19.28 -13.83 -36.89
C ALA A 374 -18.17 -14.54 -37.69
N GLY A 375 -17.02 -14.78 -37.05
CA GLY A 375 -15.84 -15.37 -37.70
C GLY A 375 -15.06 -14.43 -38.63
N SER A 376 -15.47 -13.17 -38.77
CA SER A 376 -14.69 -12.16 -39.50
C SER A 376 -13.48 -11.69 -38.67
N ARG A 377 -12.49 -11.08 -39.34
CA ARG A 377 -11.30 -10.51 -38.70
C ARG A 377 -11.05 -9.08 -39.21
N PRO A 378 -11.96 -8.14 -38.92
CA PRO A 378 -11.83 -6.76 -39.37
C PRO A 378 -10.59 -6.09 -38.77
N ALA A 379 -9.90 -5.27 -39.57
CA ALA A 379 -8.76 -4.47 -39.11
C ALA A 379 -9.20 -3.23 -38.32
N THR A 380 -10.40 -2.72 -38.60
CA THR A 380 -11.03 -1.58 -37.94
C THR A 380 -12.51 -1.87 -37.71
N PRO A 381 -13.18 -1.24 -36.71
CA PRO A 381 -14.61 -1.38 -36.53
C PRO A 381 -15.38 -1.08 -37.82
N SER A 382 -16.31 -1.95 -38.23
CA SER A 382 -17.10 -1.76 -39.46
C SER A 382 -18.29 -0.82 -39.27
N GLY A 383 -18.68 -0.58 -38.02
CA GLY A 383 -19.79 0.27 -37.63
C GLY A 383 -19.52 1.06 -36.35
N PRO A 384 -20.52 1.83 -35.87
CA PRO A 384 -20.39 2.55 -34.61
C PRO A 384 -20.14 1.59 -33.44
N PRO A 385 -19.40 2.02 -32.40
CA PRO A 385 -19.22 1.22 -31.20
C PRO A 385 -20.57 0.85 -30.57
N LEU A 386 -20.65 -0.34 -29.99
CA LEU A 386 -21.68 -0.71 -29.02
C LEU A 386 -21.25 -0.34 -27.59
N PHE A 387 -19.96 -0.52 -27.30
CA PHE A 387 -19.33 -0.08 -26.06
C PHE A 387 -18.04 0.66 -26.37
N GLU A 388 -17.74 1.67 -25.56
CA GLU A 388 -16.48 2.38 -25.62
C GLU A 388 -15.92 2.68 -24.22
N GLY A 389 -14.61 2.72 -24.12
CA GLY A 389 -13.87 3.23 -22.97
C GLY A 389 -12.75 4.15 -23.45
N VAL A 390 -12.48 5.21 -22.71
CA VAL A 390 -11.45 6.19 -23.08
C VAL A 390 -10.62 6.53 -21.85
N LEU A 391 -9.30 6.62 -22.00
CA LEU A 391 -8.42 7.11 -20.95
C LEU A 391 -8.52 8.63 -20.81
N PRO A 392 -8.63 9.15 -19.58
CA PRO A 392 -8.75 10.59 -19.39
C PRO A 392 -7.48 11.32 -19.79
N GLY A 393 -7.61 12.39 -20.57
CA GLY A 393 -6.47 13.06 -21.16
C GLY A 393 -5.52 13.70 -20.16
N GLN A 394 -6.05 14.32 -19.09
CA GLN A 394 -5.23 14.96 -18.07
C GLN A 394 -4.64 13.94 -17.09
N ALA A 395 -5.38 12.87 -16.78
CA ALA A 395 -4.82 11.76 -16.00
C ALA A 395 -3.77 10.96 -16.79
N ALA A 396 -3.98 10.74 -18.09
CA ALA A 396 -3.16 9.87 -18.93
C ALA A 396 -1.69 10.30 -19.02
N GLN A 397 -1.39 11.61 -18.91
CA GLN A 397 0.00 12.06 -18.89
C GLN A 397 0.81 11.46 -17.71
N PHE A 398 0.17 11.29 -16.56
CA PHE A 398 0.78 10.70 -15.37
C PHE A 398 0.81 9.18 -15.46
N LEU A 399 -0.20 8.56 -16.10
CA LEU A 399 -0.18 7.12 -16.41
C LEU A 399 0.98 6.76 -17.33
N THR A 400 1.27 7.62 -18.31
CA THR A 400 2.45 7.49 -19.18
C THR A 400 3.75 7.58 -18.38
N GLN A 401 3.86 8.53 -17.44
CA GLN A 401 5.04 8.63 -16.57
C GLN A 401 5.24 7.39 -15.68
N LEU A 402 4.16 6.69 -15.33
CA LEU A 402 4.22 5.45 -14.57
C LEU A 402 4.67 4.27 -15.45
N LEU A 403 4.01 4.06 -16.60
CA LEU A 403 4.05 2.80 -17.33
C LEU A 403 4.83 2.82 -18.65
N ALA A 404 5.10 3.99 -19.23
CA ALA A 404 5.68 4.12 -20.55
C ALA A 404 7.15 4.55 -20.50
N ASN A 405 7.91 4.15 -21.51
CA ASN A 405 9.27 4.63 -21.71
C ASN A 405 9.23 5.99 -22.40
N GLY A 406 10.15 6.88 -22.04
CA GLY A 406 10.18 8.23 -22.60
C GLY A 406 11.34 9.10 -22.13
N PRO A 407 11.62 10.19 -22.87
CA PRO A 407 12.64 11.16 -22.48
C PRO A 407 12.26 11.87 -21.18
N GLY A 408 13.27 12.23 -20.39
CA GLY A 408 13.08 12.90 -19.09
C GLY A 408 12.75 11.97 -17.92
N LEU A 409 12.57 10.67 -18.19
CA LEU A 409 12.39 9.65 -17.16
C LEU A 409 13.72 8.96 -16.79
N PRO A 410 13.87 8.43 -15.57
CA PRO A 410 15.07 7.73 -15.14
C PRO A 410 15.31 6.48 -15.99
N ALA A 411 16.51 6.35 -16.55
CA ALA A 411 16.85 5.33 -17.55
C ALA A 411 15.87 5.26 -18.75
N GLN A 412 15.16 6.36 -19.03
CA GLN A 412 14.07 6.45 -20.01
C GLN A 412 12.88 5.50 -19.73
N GLN A 413 12.70 5.06 -18.48
CA GLN A 413 11.66 4.14 -18.08
C GLN A 413 10.63 4.80 -17.18
N GLY A 414 9.36 4.43 -17.34
CA GLY A 414 8.30 4.87 -16.43
C GLY A 414 8.63 4.54 -14.97
N TYR A 415 8.20 5.38 -14.05
CA TYR A 415 8.61 5.29 -12.64
C TYR A 415 8.31 3.93 -12.02
N VAL A 416 7.10 3.40 -12.18
CA VAL A 416 6.77 2.08 -11.60
C VAL A 416 7.46 0.94 -12.35
N ALA A 417 7.72 1.11 -13.64
CA ALA A 417 8.40 0.12 -14.48
C ALA A 417 9.90 0.04 -14.17
N GLY A 418 10.56 1.18 -13.93
CA GLY A 418 11.94 1.27 -13.48
C GLY A 418 12.09 0.81 -12.03
N MET A 419 11.18 1.23 -11.14
CA MET A 419 11.10 0.74 -9.75
C MET A 419 11.11 -0.79 -9.71
N ARG A 420 10.29 -1.45 -10.54
CA ARG A 420 10.26 -2.92 -10.62
C ARG A 420 11.61 -3.53 -11.05
N LEU A 421 12.35 -2.93 -11.98
CA LEU A 421 13.70 -3.43 -12.32
C LEU A 421 14.66 -3.30 -11.15
N GLN A 422 14.63 -2.16 -10.48
CA GLN A 422 15.53 -1.91 -9.35
C GLN A 422 15.23 -2.87 -8.19
N THR A 423 13.96 -3.19 -7.92
CA THR A 423 13.59 -4.16 -6.88
C THR A 423 13.90 -5.61 -7.27
N ASP A 424 13.88 -5.95 -8.57
CA ASP A 424 14.35 -7.25 -9.07
C ASP A 424 15.87 -7.43 -8.84
N GLU A 425 16.66 -6.39 -9.12
CA GLU A 425 18.11 -6.40 -8.90
C GLU A 425 18.46 -6.41 -7.41
N LEU A 426 17.68 -5.68 -6.59
CA LEU A 426 17.79 -5.65 -5.13
C LEU A 426 17.68 -7.06 -4.54
N LEU A 427 16.61 -7.79 -4.90
CA LEU A 427 16.38 -9.13 -4.41
C LEU A 427 17.48 -10.10 -4.86
N ARG A 428 17.96 -9.97 -6.11
CA ARG A 428 19.05 -10.81 -6.63
C ARG A 428 20.31 -10.66 -5.79
N HIS A 429 20.72 -9.42 -5.51
CA HIS A 429 21.91 -9.18 -4.69
C HIS A 429 21.73 -9.57 -3.23
N ALA A 430 20.55 -9.39 -2.65
CA ALA A 430 20.26 -9.89 -1.31
C ALA A 430 20.37 -11.43 -1.23
N SER A 431 19.98 -12.16 -2.27
CA SER A 431 20.18 -13.62 -2.35
C SER A 431 21.67 -13.99 -2.42
N PHE A 432 22.45 -13.32 -3.28
CA PHE A 432 23.90 -13.57 -3.36
C PHE A 432 24.61 -13.26 -2.04
N LEU A 433 24.14 -12.25 -1.31
CA LEU A 433 24.64 -11.93 0.02
C LEU A 433 24.42 -13.08 1.00
N THR A 434 23.21 -13.68 1.03
CA THR A 434 22.93 -14.84 1.89
C THR A 434 23.73 -16.09 1.48
N ASP A 435 23.94 -16.31 0.19
CA ASP A 435 24.76 -17.42 -0.31
C ASP A 435 26.23 -17.24 0.10
N ALA A 436 26.76 -16.02 0.00
CA ALA A 436 28.11 -15.69 0.46
C ALA A 436 28.27 -15.92 1.97
N GLN A 437 27.27 -15.54 2.78
CA GLN A 437 27.29 -15.82 4.22
C GLN A 437 27.32 -17.33 4.50
N ALA A 438 26.49 -18.13 3.81
CA ALA A 438 26.45 -19.58 3.97
C ALA A 438 27.78 -20.24 3.57
N ALA A 439 28.49 -19.67 2.59
CA ALA A 439 29.81 -20.10 2.16
C ALA A 439 30.96 -19.63 3.08
N GLY A 440 30.69 -18.80 4.09
CA GLY A 440 31.73 -18.19 4.93
C GLY A 440 32.54 -17.09 4.22
N ASP A 441 32.03 -16.53 3.11
CA ASP A 441 32.68 -15.51 2.30
C ASP A 441 32.29 -14.10 2.75
N LEU A 442 33.06 -13.52 3.68
CA LEU A 442 32.86 -12.15 4.13
C LEU A 442 33.00 -11.11 3.00
N ALA A 443 33.93 -11.33 2.06
CA ALA A 443 34.12 -10.39 0.96
C ALA A 443 32.90 -10.36 0.02
N GLY A 444 32.31 -11.52 -0.25
CA GLY A 444 31.04 -11.63 -0.97
C GLY A 444 29.87 -10.95 -0.24
N VAL A 445 29.77 -11.13 1.09
CA VAL A 445 28.74 -10.45 1.91
C VAL A 445 28.87 -8.93 1.78
N LYS A 446 30.07 -8.38 1.98
CA LYS A 446 30.30 -6.93 1.93
C LYS A 446 30.03 -6.36 0.53
N ARG A 447 30.47 -7.06 -0.53
CA ARG A 447 30.23 -6.65 -1.93
C ARG A 447 28.75 -6.57 -2.26
N HIS A 448 27.99 -7.61 -1.95
CA HIS A 448 26.57 -7.60 -2.25
C HIS A 448 25.77 -6.66 -1.33
N ALA A 449 26.28 -6.35 -0.14
CA ALA A 449 25.70 -5.32 0.71
C ALA A 449 25.89 -3.92 0.12
N GLU A 450 27.07 -3.60 -0.43
CA GLU A 450 27.29 -2.35 -1.17
C GLU A 450 26.32 -2.21 -2.36
N HIS A 451 26.16 -3.28 -3.14
CA HIS A 451 25.22 -3.30 -4.26
C HIS A 451 23.78 -2.99 -3.83
N VAL A 452 23.31 -3.61 -2.74
CA VAL A 452 21.97 -3.35 -2.17
C VAL A 452 21.85 -1.91 -1.69
N TYR A 453 22.85 -1.36 -1.01
CA TYR A 453 22.85 0.05 -0.61
C TYR A 453 22.73 0.99 -1.81
N ASN A 454 23.56 0.79 -2.83
CA ASN A 454 23.64 1.65 -4.01
C ASN A 454 22.34 1.61 -4.86
N LEU A 455 21.65 0.46 -4.89
CA LEU A 455 20.32 0.33 -5.50
C LEU A 455 19.24 1.13 -4.75
N ILE A 456 19.31 1.16 -3.42
CA ILE A 456 18.31 1.87 -2.60
C ILE A 456 18.57 3.37 -2.60
N ALA A 457 19.82 3.79 -2.34
CA ALA A 457 20.17 5.19 -2.13
C ALA A 457 20.35 5.98 -3.44
N GLY A 458 20.86 5.32 -4.49
CA GLY A 458 21.19 5.97 -5.75
C GLY A 458 22.56 6.66 -5.77
N SER A 459 22.97 7.14 -6.95
CA SER A 459 24.34 7.61 -7.23
C SER A 459 24.68 9.02 -6.75
N LEU A 460 23.68 9.78 -6.32
CA LEU A 460 23.81 11.12 -5.75
C LEU A 460 23.72 11.11 -4.21
N ASP A 461 23.53 9.95 -3.59
CA ASP A 461 23.60 9.82 -2.14
C ASP A 461 25.01 10.15 -1.64
N ALA A 462 25.10 10.84 -0.50
CA ALA A 462 26.37 11.32 0.04
C ALA A 462 27.34 10.17 0.42
N LYS A 463 26.83 8.96 0.66
CA LYS A 463 27.63 7.78 0.99
C LYS A 463 27.80 6.83 -0.20
N PHE A 464 27.27 7.17 -1.38
CA PHE A 464 27.49 6.36 -2.58
C PHE A 464 28.99 6.23 -2.87
N GLY A 465 29.46 5.01 -3.15
CA GLY A 465 30.88 4.75 -3.42
C GLY A 465 31.31 3.32 -3.12
N ASP A 466 32.60 3.18 -2.81
CA ASP A 466 33.26 1.95 -2.34
C ASP A 466 33.01 1.82 -0.82
N LEU A 467 31.90 1.17 -0.47
CA LEU A 467 31.47 0.95 0.91
C LEU A 467 32.16 -0.27 1.52
N ASN A 468 32.53 -1.26 0.70
CA ASN A 468 33.17 -2.48 1.16
C ASN A 468 34.70 -2.33 1.35
N GLY A 469 35.31 -1.26 0.84
CA GLY A 469 36.73 -0.93 0.93
C GLY A 469 37.61 -1.79 0.03
N ASP A 470 37.08 -2.33 -1.08
CA ASP A 470 37.83 -3.17 -2.03
C ASP A 470 38.51 -2.37 -3.16
N GLY A 471 38.36 -1.05 -3.14
CA GLY A 471 38.92 -0.12 -4.11
C GLY A 471 38.03 0.09 -5.34
N ARG A 472 36.80 -0.45 -5.37
CA ARG A 472 35.88 -0.33 -6.50
C ARG A 472 34.52 0.14 -6.00
N SER A 473 33.98 1.16 -6.67
CA SER A 473 32.57 1.52 -6.50
C SER A 473 31.73 0.72 -7.49
N GLN A 474 30.79 -0.08 -6.99
CA GLN A 474 29.96 -0.95 -7.81
C GLN A 474 28.48 -0.62 -7.64
N ASN A 475 27.81 -0.34 -8.75
CA ASN A 475 26.36 -0.13 -8.76
C ASN A 475 25.72 -1.00 -9.86
N PRO A 476 24.94 -2.03 -9.49
CA PRO A 476 24.23 -2.86 -10.47
C PRO A 476 22.94 -2.20 -10.98
N GLY A 477 22.50 -1.10 -10.37
CA GLY A 477 21.30 -0.36 -10.75
C GLY A 477 21.55 0.73 -11.80
N ASP A 478 20.52 1.54 -12.06
CA ASP A 478 20.60 2.69 -12.97
C ASP A 478 21.10 3.98 -12.30
N GLY A 479 21.28 3.95 -10.97
CA GLY A 479 21.75 5.09 -10.17
C GLY A 479 20.66 6.08 -9.76
N PHE A 480 19.39 5.85 -10.09
CA PHE A 480 18.30 6.75 -9.67
C PHE A 480 17.90 6.56 -8.20
N GLY A 481 18.06 5.35 -7.66
CA GLY A 481 17.71 5.01 -6.28
C GLY A 481 16.22 4.70 -6.09
N LEU A 482 15.91 3.85 -5.10
CA LEU A 482 14.54 3.64 -4.63
C LEU A 482 14.09 4.81 -3.73
N LEU A 483 14.98 5.25 -2.84
CA LEU A 483 14.79 6.38 -1.93
C LEU A 483 15.32 7.69 -2.52
N GLN A 484 15.12 8.78 -1.78
CA GLN A 484 15.63 10.09 -2.15
C GLN A 484 17.14 10.05 -2.44
N ASN A 485 17.50 10.59 -3.59
CA ASN A 485 18.83 10.52 -4.18
C ASN A 485 19.34 11.95 -4.43
N GLY A 486 19.92 12.55 -3.38
CA GLY A 486 20.24 13.98 -3.37
C GLY A 486 18.98 14.85 -3.44
N SER A 487 18.86 15.68 -4.49
CA SER A 487 17.65 16.48 -4.75
C SER A 487 16.59 15.72 -5.56
N GLN A 488 16.88 14.50 -6.02
CA GLN A 488 15.94 13.68 -6.77
C GLN A 488 15.10 12.82 -5.83
N ALA A 489 13.83 12.60 -6.19
CA ALA A 489 12.87 11.91 -5.34
C ALA A 489 13.16 10.41 -5.11
N GLY A 490 13.82 9.74 -6.06
CA GLY A 490 13.91 8.27 -6.11
C GLY A 490 12.62 7.63 -6.65
N TYR A 491 12.69 6.33 -6.99
CA TYR A 491 11.59 5.63 -7.66
C TYR A 491 10.30 5.54 -6.82
N LEU A 492 10.40 5.33 -5.50
CA LEU A 492 9.22 5.16 -4.64
C LEU A 492 8.39 6.44 -4.59
N ARG A 493 9.05 7.57 -4.27
CA ARG A 493 8.40 8.87 -4.18
C ARG A 493 7.93 9.36 -5.54
N ALA A 494 8.71 9.21 -6.60
CA ALA A 494 8.29 9.63 -7.95
C ALA A 494 7.07 8.85 -8.43
N THR A 495 6.99 7.55 -8.11
CA THR A 495 5.81 6.72 -8.40
C THR A 495 4.57 7.21 -7.63
N GLY A 496 4.70 7.47 -6.33
CA GLY A 496 3.62 8.00 -5.50
C GLY A 496 3.15 9.41 -5.93
N GLU A 497 4.07 10.30 -6.29
CA GLU A 497 3.76 11.64 -6.78
C GLU A 497 3.00 11.59 -8.12
N ALA A 498 3.43 10.75 -9.07
CA ALA A 498 2.71 10.55 -10.33
C ALA A 498 1.32 9.94 -10.11
N ALA A 499 1.18 8.97 -9.20
CA ALA A 499 -0.12 8.40 -8.85
C ALA A 499 -1.06 9.43 -8.18
N THR A 500 -0.53 10.29 -7.32
CA THR A 500 -1.27 11.40 -6.70
C THR A 500 -1.72 12.42 -7.74
N ALA A 501 -0.85 12.77 -8.68
CA ALA A 501 -1.18 13.69 -9.76
C ALA A 501 -2.26 13.10 -10.69
N ALA A 502 -2.18 11.82 -11.02
CA ALA A 502 -3.21 11.10 -11.77
C ALA A 502 -4.57 11.13 -11.05
N LYS A 503 -4.59 10.88 -9.73
CA LYS A 503 -5.79 10.95 -8.88
C LYS A 503 -6.40 12.35 -8.84
N GLY A 504 -5.55 13.37 -8.75
CA GLY A 504 -5.93 14.78 -8.66
C GLY A 504 -6.36 15.41 -9.98
N ALA A 505 -6.16 14.72 -11.11
CA ALA A 505 -6.57 15.22 -12.42
C ALA A 505 -8.11 15.41 -12.45
N PRO A 506 -8.61 16.57 -12.95
CA PRO A 506 -10.04 16.86 -13.04
C PRO A 506 -10.87 15.78 -13.77
N ASP A 507 -10.28 15.06 -14.71
CA ASP A 507 -10.92 14.01 -15.49
C ASP A 507 -10.61 12.58 -14.99
N ALA A 508 -9.96 12.43 -13.83
CA ALA A 508 -9.62 11.13 -13.27
C ALA A 508 -10.87 10.26 -13.08
N SER A 509 -10.85 9.06 -13.69
CA SER A 509 -11.89 8.06 -13.54
C SER A 509 -11.88 7.46 -12.12
N ASP A 510 -12.97 6.79 -11.73
CA ASP A 510 -13.02 6.09 -10.44
C ASP A 510 -11.96 5.00 -10.33
N SER A 511 -11.63 4.34 -11.46
CA SER A 511 -10.52 3.38 -11.54
C SER A 511 -9.18 4.06 -11.23
N VAL A 512 -8.88 5.18 -11.89
CA VAL A 512 -7.64 5.94 -11.64
C VAL A 512 -7.56 6.34 -10.18
N LYS A 513 -8.64 6.89 -9.59
CA LYS A 513 -8.65 7.30 -8.18
C LYS A 513 -8.41 6.15 -7.22
N ALA A 514 -9.12 5.04 -7.39
CA ALA A 514 -9.01 3.88 -6.50
C ALA A 514 -7.63 3.21 -6.61
N HIS A 515 -7.15 2.99 -7.82
CA HIS A 515 -5.86 2.32 -8.01
C HIS A 515 -4.67 3.24 -7.71
N SER A 516 -4.79 4.56 -7.85
CA SER A 516 -3.79 5.51 -7.33
C SER A 516 -3.63 5.39 -5.82
N GLU A 517 -4.71 5.23 -5.05
CA GLU A 517 -4.62 5.02 -3.59
C GLU A 517 -3.88 3.72 -3.25
N HIS A 518 -4.12 2.66 -4.01
CA HIS A 518 -3.41 1.40 -3.86
C HIS A 518 -1.90 1.52 -4.17
N VAL A 519 -1.54 2.23 -5.25
CA VAL A 519 -0.14 2.51 -5.58
C VAL A 519 0.54 3.28 -4.46
N LEU A 520 -0.13 4.29 -3.89
CA LEU A 520 0.39 5.08 -2.78
C LEU A 520 0.70 4.22 -1.56
N ILE A 521 -0.25 3.38 -1.13
CA ILE A 521 -0.06 2.48 0.00
C ILE A 521 1.14 1.55 -0.21
N CYS A 522 1.27 0.97 -1.41
CA CYS A 522 2.42 0.12 -1.72
C CYS A 522 3.74 0.89 -1.67
N THR A 523 3.80 2.10 -2.23
CA THR A 523 5.03 2.92 -2.18
C THR A 523 5.39 3.36 -0.75
N GLU A 524 4.40 3.62 0.10
CA GLU A 524 4.60 3.92 1.53
C GLU A 524 5.19 2.71 2.26
N ASN A 525 4.62 1.51 2.09
CA ASN A 525 5.14 0.27 2.66
C ASN A 525 6.59 0.01 2.23
N MET A 526 6.86 0.13 0.93
CA MET A 526 8.19 -0.07 0.36
C MET A 526 9.20 0.93 0.91
N GLN A 527 8.79 2.17 1.20
CA GLN A 527 9.68 3.20 1.71
C GLN A 527 10.16 2.86 3.13
N GLU A 528 9.26 2.40 4.00
CA GLU A 528 9.63 1.91 5.34
C GLU A 528 10.65 0.77 5.27
N TRP A 529 10.39 -0.25 4.42
CA TRP A 529 11.28 -1.39 4.28
C TRP A 529 12.63 -1.03 3.63
N ALA A 530 12.61 -0.11 2.66
CA ALA A 530 13.81 0.34 1.97
C ALA A 530 14.75 1.12 2.91
N ILE A 531 14.21 1.92 3.85
CA ILE A 531 15.03 2.61 4.86
C ILE A 531 15.76 1.60 5.75
N GLU A 532 15.05 0.61 6.29
CA GLU A 532 15.67 -0.44 7.10
C GLU A 532 16.70 -1.25 6.30
N ALA A 533 16.38 -1.60 5.05
CA ALA A 533 17.27 -2.35 4.18
C ALA A 533 18.55 -1.57 3.84
N ARG A 534 18.46 -0.27 3.56
CA ARG A 534 19.61 0.62 3.33
C ARG A 534 20.56 0.59 4.53
N ASP A 535 20.02 0.76 5.73
CA ASP A 535 20.82 0.89 6.95
C ASP A 535 21.51 -0.44 7.30
N LEU A 536 20.81 -1.58 7.11
CA LEU A 536 21.41 -2.91 7.24
C LEU A 536 22.49 -3.17 6.20
N ALA A 537 22.24 -2.78 4.94
CA ALA A 537 23.22 -2.93 3.85
C ALA A 537 24.50 -2.13 4.13
N LEU A 538 24.37 -0.89 4.64
CA LEU A 538 25.54 -0.09 5.05
C LEU A 538 26.35 -0.78 6.15
N LYS A 539 25.67 -1.29 7.19
CA LYS A 539 26.32 -2.01 8.29
C LYS A 539 27.03 -3.27 7.78
N LEU A 540 26.42 -4.01 6.87
CA LEU A 540 26.96 -5.24 6.28
C LEU A 540 28.17 -4.97 5.38
N ALA A 541 28.13 -3.90 4.58
CA ALA A 541 29.24 -3.49 3.73
C ALA A 541 30.49 -3.14 4.57
N GLN A 542 30.30 -2.65 5.79
CA GLN A 542 31.37 -2.24 6.71
C GLN A 542 31.76 -3.32 7.74
N ALA A 543 31.22 -4.54 7.61
CA ALA A 543 31.45 -5.61 8.56
C ALA A 543 32.92 -6.04 8.62
N THR A 544 33.42 -6.28 9.85
CA THR A 544 34.80 -6.76 10.10
C THR A 544 34.90 -8.27 10.12
N ASP A 545 33.83 -8.96 10.50
CA ASP A 545 33.75 -10.42 10.55
C ASP A 545 32.29 -10.90 10.43
N LEU A 546 32.11 -12.19 10.13
CA LEU A 546 30.78 -12.79 9.97
C LEU A 546 30.03 -12.96 11.30
N ALA A 547 30.72 -12.98 12.45
CA ALA A 547 30.09 -13.14 13.75
C ALA A 547 29.36 -11.86 14.19
N ALA A 548 29.86 -10.68 13.77
CA ALA A 548 29.27 -9.38 14.06
C ALA A 548 27.94 -9.11 13.34
N VAL A 549 27.59 -9.92 12.34
CA VAL A 549 26.46 -9.67 11.42
C VAL A 549 25.40 -10.77 11.37
N GLN A 550 25.48 -11.77 12.25
CA GLN A 550 24.69 -13.02 12.23
C GLN A 550 23.31 -12.96 11.56
N GLU A 551 22.38 -12.14 12.07
CA GLU A 551 20.98 -12.10 11.58
C GLU A 551 20.72 -11.05 10.49
N ALA A 552 21.65 -10.11 10.28
CA ALA A 552 21.44 -8.97 9.38
C ALA A 552 21.26 -9.37 7.90
N PRO A 553 22.03 -10.32 7.33
CA PRO A 553 21.81 -10.82 5.97
C PRO A 553 20.40 -11.38 5.72
N ALA A 554 19.92 -12.19 6.67
CA ALA A 554 18.60 -12.82 6.55
C ALA A 554 17.49 -11.76 6.61
N ARG A 555 17.62 -10.78 7.51
CA ARG A 555 16.69 -9.65 7.58
C ARG A 555 16.72 -8.79 6.32
N LEU A 556 17.91 -8.49 5.77
CA LEU A 556 18.04 -7.74 4.52
C LEU A 556 17.40 -8.47 3.34
N ALA A 557 17.59 -9.78 3.24
CA ALA A 557 16.95 -10.62 2.23
C ALA A 557 15.42 -10.61 2.37
N GLN A 558 14.90 -10.71 3.60
CA GLN A 558 13.46 -10.61 3.86
C GLN A 558 12.90 -9.24 3.44
N LEU A 559 13.55 -8.13 3.83
CA LEU A 559 13.14 -6.79 3.44
C LEU A 559 13.16 -6.61 1.92
N SER A 560 14.18 -7.13 1.24
CA SER A 560 14.27 -7.07 -0.23
C SER A 560 13.14 -7.86 -0.90
N GLN A 561 12.70 -8.97 -0.30
CA GLN A 561 11.52 -9.71 -0.76
C GLN A 561 10.24 -8.90 -0.55
N TRP A 562 10.07 -8.26 0.61
CA TRP A 562 8.91 -7.41 0.90
C TRP A 562 8.85 -6.19 -0.02
N ILE A 563 9.98 -5.51 -0.24
CA ILE A 563 10.07 -4.40 -1.18
C ILE A 563 9.64 -4.82 -2.59
N GLN A 564 10.09 -5.99 -3.08
CA GLN A 564 9.71 -6.45 -4.41
C GLN A 564 8.26 -6.95 -4.46
N ARG A 565 7.91 -7.94 -3.64
CA ARG A 565 6.68 -8.73 -3.77
C ARG A 565 5.60 -8.32 -2.81
N GLY A 566 5.97 -7.66 -1.72
CA GLY A 566 5.14 -7.42 -0.57
C GLY A 566 5.26 -8.52 0.49
N ASN A 567 4.49 -8.35 1.54
CA ASN A 567 4.42 -9.23 2.70
C ASN A 567 2.96 -9.60 2.93
N ASP A 568 2.62 -10.88 3.08
CA ASP A 568 1.27 -11.25 3.53
C ASP A 568 1.18 -11.03 5.05
N ALA A 569 0.98 -9.76 5.45
CA ALA A 569 1.02 -9.34 6.85
C ALA A 569 -0.21 -9.82 7.65
N ASN A 570 -1.33 -10.04 6.97
CA ASN A 570 -2.56 -10.51 7.58
C ASN A 570 -2.73 -12.05 7.51
N GLY A 571 -1.91 -12.73 6.69
CA GLY A 571 -1.85 -14.18 6.55
C GLY A 571 -3.02 -14.78 5.78
N ASP A 572 -3.73 -14.01 4.96
CA ASP A 572 -4.90 -14.46 4.19
C ASP A 572 -4.54 -15.16 2.88
N GLY A 573 -3.25 -15.23 2.55
CA GLY A 573 -2.71 -15.84 1.35
C GLY A 573 -2.67 -14.89 0.14
N GLU A 574 -3.11 -13.65 0.31
CA GLU A 574 -3.04 -12.58 -0.68
C GLU A 574 -2.08 -11.48 -0.21
N ILE A 575 -1.41 -10.83 -1.15
CA ILE A 575 -0.63 -9.62 -0.87
C ILE A 575 -1.43 -8.47 -1.41
N ALA A 576 -2.19 -7.79 -0.55
CA ALA A 576 -3.09 -6.72 -0.95
C ALA A 576 -2.41 -5.34 -0.87
N PRO A 577 -2.90 -4.31 -1.58
CA PRO A 577 -2.41 -2.94 -1.46
C PRO A 577 -2.91 -2.27 -0.16
N VAL A 578 -2.59 -2.87 0.99
CA VAL A 578 -2.93 -2.38 2.32
C VAL A 578 -1.65 -2.10 3.12
N PRO A 579 -1.73 -1.29 4.19
CA PRO A 579 -0.56 -0.99 5.02
C PRO A 579 0.11 -2.26 5.55
N GLY A 580 1.42 -2.37 5.32
CA GLY A 580 2.25 -3.52 5.71
C GLY A 580 2.28 -4.69 4.72
N GLU A 581 1.57 -4.61 3.59
CA GLU A 581 1.48 -5.73 2.63
C GLU A 581 2.01 -5.44 1.25
N GLY A 582 1.35 -4.58 0.47
CA GLY A 582 1.67 -4.38 -0.93
C GLY A 582 3.12 -3.89 -1.15
N GLY A 583 3.84 -4.59 -2.03
CA GLY A 583 5.19 -4.20 -2.49
C GLY A 583 5.19 -3.75 -3.96
N GLY A 584 6.37 -3.75 -4.58
CA GLY A 584 6.57 -3.21 -5.93
C GLY A 584 5.76 -3.89 -7.03
N LEU A 585 5.54 -5.20 -6.93
CA LEU A 585 4.69 -5.94 -7.88
C LEU A 585 3.22 -5.52 -7.78
N VAL A 586 2.70 -5.34 -6.57
CA VAL A 586 1.32 -4.89 -6.35
C VAL A 586 1.15 -3.44 -6.81
N ALA A 587 2.12 -2.56 -6.52
CA ALA A 587 2.12 -1.20 -7.05
C ALA A 587 2.12 -1.19 -8.59
N TYR A 588 2.91 -2.05 -9.22
CA TYR A 588 2.99 -2.17 -10.68
C TYR A 588 1.66 -2.63 -11.28
N GLU A 589 1.06 -3.69 -10.73
CA GLU A 589 -0.24 -4.19 -11.18
C GLU A 589 -1.34 -3.12 -11.04
N HIS A 590 -1.38 -2.41 -9.91
CA HIS A 590 -2.35 -1.35 -9.71
C HIS A 590 -2.14 -0.16 -10.65
N ALA A 591 -0.89 0.17 -11.01
CA ALA A 591 -0.63 1.14 -12.07
C ALA A 591 -1.20 0.67 -13.43
N GLN A 592 -1.13 -0.61 -13.76
CA GLN A 592 -1.77 -1.16 -14.97
C GLN A 592 -3.29 -1.02 -14.93
N PHE A 593 -3.91 -1.22 -13.77
CA PHE A 593 -5.36 -1.00 -13.58
C PHE A 593 -5.77 0.47 -13.70
N MET A 594 -4.91 1.41 -13.32
CA MET A 594 -5.14 2.84 -13.58
C MET A 594 -5.22 3.15 -15.08
N ALA A 595 -4.44 2.43 -15.90
CA ALA A 595 -4.50 2.52 -17.36
C ALA A 595 -5.61 1.67 -18.00
N GLY A 596 -6.40 0.94 -17.20
CA GLY A 596 -7.54 0.18 -17.69
C GLY A 596 -8.72 1.06 -18.10
N PHE A 597 -9.64 0.47 -18.88
CA PHE A 597 -10.84 1.13 -19.38
C PHE A 597 -12.09 0.65 -18.64
N GLY A 598 -12.91 1.60 -18.19
CA GLY A 598 -14.33 1.34 -17.96
C GLY A 598 -15.06 1.33 -19.29
N LEU A 599 -15.88 0.31 -19.54
CA LEU A 599 -16.62 0.13 -20.80
C LEU A 599 -18.07 0.59 -20.61
N PHE A 600 -18.46 1.61 -21.37
CA PHE A 600 -19.78 2.22 -21.31
C PHE A 600 -20.56 1.97 -22.60
N PRO A 601 -21.89 1.77 -22.53
CA PRO A 601 -22.73 1.69 -23.72
C PRO A 601 -22.56 2.96 -24.56
N PHE A 602 -22.29 2.78 -25.85
CA PHE A 602 -22.12 3.90 -26.76
C PHE A 602 -23.46 4.62 -26.95
N LYS A 603 -23.49 5.92 -26.64
CA LYS A 603 -24.54 6.83 -27.07
C LYS A 603 -23.93 7.78 -28.09
N ALA A 604 -24.43 7.74 -29.32
CA ALA A 604 -24.06 8.71 -30.34
C ALA A 604 -24.36 10.12 -29.79
N ALA A 605 -23.32 10.95 -29.63
CA ALA A 605 -23.51 12.34 -29.22
C ALA A 605 -24.24 13.09 -30.35
N GLY A 606 -25.25 13.89 -29.99
CA GLY A 606 -25.79 14.90 -30.90
C GLY A 606 -24.81 16.07 -30.96
N ALA A 607 -24.23 16.33 -32.15
CA ALA A 607 -23.26 17.39 -32.47
C ALA A 607 -21.88 17.27 -31.75
N PRO A 608 -20.78 17.77 -32.36
CA PRO A 608 -19.45 17.28 -32.06
C PRO A 608 -18.89 17.90 -30.78
N ASP A 609 -18.45 17.06 -29.85
CA ASP A 609 -17.48 17.47 -28.83
C ASP A 609 -16.19 17.91 -29.54
N ALA A 610 -15.54 18.97 -29.04
CA ALA A 610 -14.27 19.44 -29.58
C ALA A 610 -13.25 18.29 -29.70
N PRO A 611 -12.41 18.24 -30.75
CA PRO A 611 -11.44 17.17 -30.91
C PRO A 611 -10.57 17.06 -29.66
N LEU A 612 -10.50 15.85 -29.10
CA LEU A 612 -9.64 15.56 -27.95
C LEU A 612 -8.19 15.68 -28.41
N VAL A 613 -7.52 16.76 -27.98
CA VAL A 613 -6.08 16.94 -28.17
C VAL A 613 -5.38 16.22 -27.02
N LEU A 614 -4.62 15.17 -27.33
CA LEU A 614 -3.72 14.55 -26.37
C LEU A 614 -2.26 14.83 -26.74
N ALA A 615 -1.42 14.90 -25.72
CA ALA A 615 0.02 14.81 -25.85
C ALA A 615 0.42 13.48 -26.51
N ILE A 616 0.75 13.51 -27.80
CA ILE A 616 1.47 12.41 -28.45
C ILE A 616 2.91 12.53 -27.97
N PHE A 617 3.34 11.63 -27.08
CA PHE A 617 4.75 11.46 -26.81
C PHE A 617 5.30 10.41 -27.78
N PRO A 618 6.42 10.68 -28.45
CA PRO A 618 7.02 9.72 -29.37
C PRO A 618 7.39 8.46 -28.59
N VAL A 619 6.69 7.36 -28.87
CA VAL A 619 7.14 6.02 -28.50
C VAL A 619 8.43 5.79 -29.28
N ALA A 620 9.57 5.73 -28.59
CA ALA A 620 10.80 5.31 -29.23
C ALA A 620 10.58 3.91 -29.84
N PRO A 621 10.94 3.67 -31.11
CA PRO A 621 10.80 2.36 -31.71
C PRO A 621 11.57 1.33 -30.88
N ALA A 622 11.02 0.12 -30.74
CA ALA A 622 11.67 -0.98 -30.05
C ALA A 622 13.08 -1.17 -30.61
N SER A 623 14.11 -0.89 -29.81
CA SER A 623 15.48 -1.19 -30.20
C SER A 623 15.66 -2.70 -30.17
N ALA A 624 16.03 -3.26 -31.31
CA ALA A 624 16.47 -4.64 -31.43
C ALA A 624 17.65 -4.88 -30.46
N GLY A 625 17.58 -6.01 -29.75
CA GLY A 625 18.49 -6.37 -28.68
C GLY A 625 19.96 -6.13 -29.02
N HIS A 626 20.68 -5.51 -28.09
CA HIS A 626 22.13 -5.54 -28.08
C HIS A 626 22.57 -6.59 -27.08
N GLY A 627 23.20 -7.63 -27.62
CA GLY A 627 23.75 -8.72 -26.86
C GLY A 627 24.80 -8.25 -25.87
N HIS A 628 24.84 -8.96 -24.74
CA HIS A 628 25.98 -8.98 -23.84
C HIS A 628 27.28 -9.17 -24.63
N GLN A 629 28.22 -8.25 -24.45
CA GLN A 629 29.64 -8.56 -24.58
C GLN A 629 30.34 -8.11 -23.30
N HIS A 630 30.79 -9.14 -22.57
CA HIS A 630 31.92 -9.28 -21.64
C HIS A 630 32.39 -8.09 -20.80
#